data_AF-A0A9Q3HZ12-F1
#
_entry.id   AF-A0A9Q3HZ12-F1
#
_cell.length_a   1.000
_cell.length_b   1.000
_cell.length_c   1.000
_cell.angle_alpha   90.00
_cell.angle_beta   90.00
_cell.angle_gamma   90.00
#
_symmetry.space_group_name_H-M   'P 1'
#
loop_
_entity.id
_entity.type
_entity.pdbx_description
1 polymer ?
#
loop_
_entity_poly.entity_id
_entity_poly.type
_entity_poly.pdbx_seq_one_letter_code
_entity_poly.pdbx_strand_id
1 'polypeptide(L)'
;MGLYRNAQLFFDKGQYLLANSAYPLTDHLIPSIKSPMANLPFNSYFNYFLSKSHVRNEHTIGILKGRWASLKQMRLQLNGEQDIIAYVTWIKACCILHNMLSQINDSWEALSDEYKDLANVKVPQDMPCHSAQELQREVKEACVEFNYAQGILPIP
;
A
#
# COMPACT_ATOMS: atom_id res chain seq x y z
N MET A 1 -6.68 -18.66 1.03
CA MET A 1 -7.02 -18.47 -0.40
C MET A 1 -8.45 -17.93 -0.60
N GLY A 2 -8.96 -17.07 0.29
CA GLY A 2 -10.31 -16.49 0.16
C GLY A 2 -10.35 -15.24 -0.74
N LEU A 3 -9.35 -14.37 -0.62
CA LEU A 3 -9.23 -13.10 -1.36
C LEU A 3 -9.29 -13.25 -2.89
N TYR A 4 -8.62 -14.27 -3.46
CA TYR A 4 -8.64 -14.51 -4.90
C TYR A 4 -9.94 -15.14 -5.40
N ARG A 5 -10.58 -15.98 -4.57
CA ARG A 5 -11.77 -16.75 -4.97
C ARG A 5 -13.08 -16.01 -4.70
N ASN A 6 -13.12 -15.22 -3.63
CA ASN A 6 -14.30 -14.55 -3.11
C ASN A 6 -14.01 -13.07 -2.84
N ALA A 7 -13.35 -12.37 -3.76
CA ALA A 7 -12.94 -10.97 -3.60
C ALA A 7 -14.12 -10.06 -3.16
N GLN A 8 -15.31 -10.32 -3.67
CA GLN A 8 -16.54 -9.57 -3.37
C GLN A 8 -16.96 -9.61 -1.89
N LEU A 9 -16.46 -10.57 -1.10
CA LEU A 9 -16.71 -10.62 0.35
C LEU A 9 -15.77 -9.73 1.15
N PHE A 10 -14.68 -9.25 0.52
CA PHE A 10 -13.60 -8.54 1.20
C PHE A 10 -13.36 -7.12 0.66
N PHE A 11 -13.94 -6.77 -0.49
CA PHE A 11 -13.81 -5.46 -1.10
C PHE A 11 -15.18 -4.84 -1.33
N ASP A 12 -15.33 -3.59 -0.89
CA ASP A 12 -16.44 -2.76 -1.32
C ASP A 12 -16.23 -2.25 -2.74
N LYS A 13 -17.30 -1.74 -3.36
CA LYS A 13 -17.26 -1.13 -4.70
C LYS A 13 -16.15 -0.05 -4.75
N GLY A 14 -15.25 -0.19 -5.74
CA GLY A 14 -14.13 0.72 -5.95
C GLY A 14 -12.87 0.44 -5.11
N GLN A 15 -12.88 -0.57 -4.23
CA GLN A 15 -11.68 -0.96 -3.48
C GLN A 15 -10.82 -1.92 -4.28
N TYR A 16 -9.50 -1.73 -4.19
CA TYR A 16 -8.50 -2.58 -4.82
C TYR A 16 -7.18 -2.55 -4.04
N LEU A 17 -6.33 -3.54 -4.30
CA LEU A 17 -4.98 -3.62 -3.76
C LEU A 17 -3.96 -3.24 -4.82
N LEU A 18 -2.94 -2.49 -4.42
CA LEU A 18 -1.72 -2.33 -5.20
C LEU A 18 -0.73 -3.42 -4.79
N ALA A 19 -0.11 -4.06 -5.78
CA ALA A 19 0.76 -5.20 -5.53
C ALA A 19 2.03 -5.16 -6.36
N ASN A 20 3.01 -5.99 -5.98
CA ASN A 20 4.18 -6.20 -6.82
C ASN A 20 3.81 -7.02 -8.07
N SER A 21 4.73 -7.08 -9.02
CA SER A 21 4.52 -7.77 -10.29
C SER A 21 4.39 -9.31 -10.16
N ALA A 22 4.72 -9.90 -9.00
CA ALA A 22 4.56 -11.34 -8.80
C ALA A 22 3.09 -11.77 -8.72
N TYR A 23 2.17 -10.83 -8.44
CA TYR A 23 0.74 -11.08 -8.39
C TYR A 23 0.06 -10.87 -9.75
N PRO A 24 -1.00 -11.65 -10.07
CA PRO A 24 -1.76 -11.48 -11.31
C PRO A 24 -2.68 -10.26 -11.23
N LEU A 25 -2.94 -9.60 -12.35
CA LEU A 25 -3.97 -8.57 -12.45
C LEU A 25 -5.36 -9.19 -12.24
N THR A 26 -6.16 -8.62 -11.34
CA THR A 26 -7.56 -8.99 -11.10
C THR A 26 -8.40 -7.72 -10.93
N ASP A 27 -9.73 -7.87 -10.87
CA ASP A 27 -10.65 -6.73 -10.68
C ASP A 27 -10.44 -5.98 -9.35
N HIS A 28 -9.65 -6.54 -8.42
CA HIS A 28 -9.38 -5.95 -7.10
C HIS A 28 -7.88 -5.95 -6.76
N LEU A 29 -7.00 -6.25 -7.71
CA LEU A 29 -5.56 -6.27 -7.49
C LEU A 29 -4.82 -5.77 -8.73
N ILE A 30 -4.10 -4.67 -8.56
CA ILE A 30 -3.34 -3.99 -9.61
C ILE A 30 -1.85 -4.18 -9.33
N PRO A 31 -1.16 -5.04 -10.10
CA PRO A 31 0.26 -5.29 -9.92
C PRO A 31 1.12 -4.23 -10.61
N SER A 32 2.37 -4.13 -10.19
CA SER A 32 3.39 -3.40 -10.96
C SER A 32 3.63 -4.04 -12.33
N ILE A 33 3.98 -3.20 -13.30
CA ILE A 33 4.11 -3.58 -14.71
C ILE A 33 5.47 -4.26 -14.92
N LYS A 34 5.50 -5.40 -15.61
CA LYS A 34 6.73 -6.12 -15.96
C LYS A 34 7.35 -5.60 -17.26
N SER A 35 8.66 -5.81 -17.42
CA SER A 35 9.34 -5.62 -18.69
C SER A 35 8.78 -6.56 -19.78
N PRO A 36 8.74 -6.14 -21.06
CA PRO A 36 9.27 -4.89 -21.60
C PRO A 36 8.32 -3.68 -21.45
N MET A 37 7.05 -3.91 -21.11
CA MET A 37 6.04 -2.85 -20.96
C MET A 37 6.45 -1.79 -19.91
N ALA A 38 7.16 -2.20 -18.86
CA ALA A 38 7.69 -1.32 -17.83
C ALA A 38 8.63 -0.22 -18.34
N ASN A 39 9.25 -0.41 -19.50
CA ASN A 39 10.21 0.53 -20.07
C ASN A 39 9.54 1.69 -20.82
N LEU A 40 8.23 1.62 -21.07
CA LEU A 40 7.49 2.75 -21.62
C LEU A 40 7.45 3.87 -20.57
N PRO A 41 7.72 5.15 -20.93
CA PRO A 41 7.80 6.25 -19.98
C PRO A 41 6.59 6.35 -19.04
N PHE A 42 5.39 6.18 -19.59
CA PHE A 42 4.15 6.21 -18.81
C PHE A 42 4.07 5.10 -17.75
N ASN A 43 4.51 3.90 -18.10
CA ASN A 43 4.50 2.74 -17.19
C ASN A 43 5.62 2.81 -16.16
N SER A 44 6.77 3.38 -16.53
CA SER A 44 7.90 3.56 -15.63
C SER A 44 7.57 4.59 -14.54
N TYR A 45 6.84 5.67 -14.86
CA TYR A 45 6.34 6.62 -13.85
C TYR A 45 5.38 5.96 -12.87
N PHE A 46 4.38 5.22 -13.35
CA PHE A 46 3.48 4.48 -12.46
C PHE A 46 4.26 3.52 -11.53
N ASN A 47 5.16 2.71 -12.09
CA ASN A 47 5.98 1.79 -11.32
C ASN A 47 6.89 2.50 -10.31
N TYR A 48 7.43 3.67 -10.66
CA TYR A 48 8.23 4.49 -9.75
C TYR A 48 7.41 4.93 -8.53
N PHE A 49 6.20 5.46 -8.71
CA PHE A 49 5.36 5.89 -7.58
C PHE A 49 4.84 4.73 -6.73
N LEU A 50 4.51 3.61 -7.38
CA LEU A 50 4.16 2.39 -6.68
C LEU A 50 5.34 1.90 -5.82
N SER A 51 6.55 1.92 -6.36
CA SER A 51 7.76 1.54 -5.63
C SER A 51 8.07 2.51 -4.48
N LYS A 52 7.93 3.82 -4.70
CA LYS A 52 8.09 4.85 -3.67
C LYS A 52 7.12 4.64 -2.51
N SER A 53 5.87 4.28 -2.80
CA SER A 53 4.87 3.94 -1.78
C SER A 53 5.26 2.67 -1.01
N HIS A 54 5.79 1.66 -1.69
CA HIS A 54 6.26 0.43 -1.06
C HIS A 54 7.42 0.69 -0.09
N VAL A 55 8.41 1.51 -0.49
CA VAL A 55 9.54 1.91 0.37
C VAL A 55 9.05 2.58 1.67
N ARG A 56 8.04 3.45 1.58
CA ARG A 56 7.43 4.07 2.78
C ARG A 56 6.78 3.05 3.70
N ASN A 57 6.07 2.07 3.13
CA ASN A 57 5.45 0.99 3.90
C ASN A 57 6.50 0.12 4.59
N GLU A 58 7.55 -0.29 3.88
CA GLU A 58 8.65 -1.09 4.42
C GLU A 58 9.39 -0.35 5.53
N HIS A 59 9.67 0.94 5.33
CA HIS A 59 10.29 1.79 6.34
C HIS A 59 9.43 1.88 7.61
N THR A 60 8.13 2.12 7.47
CA THR A 60 7.18 2.18 8.60
C THR A 60 7.14 0.84 9.36
N ILE A 61 7.10 -0.28 8.65
CA ILE A 61 7.16 -1.63 9.25
C ILE A 61 8.51 -1.83 9.97
N GLY A 62 9.60 -1.34 9.39
CA GLY A 62 10.94 -1.36 9.98
C GLY A 62 10.99 -0.61 11.32
N ILE A 63 10.43 0.61 11.38
CA ILE A 63 10.32 1.40 12.61
C ILE A 63 9.50 0.65 13.66
N LEU A 64 8.32 0.15 13.30
CA LEU A 64 7.45 -0.58 14.24
C LEU A 64 8.14 -1.83 14.79
N LYS A 65 8.78 -2.62 13.94
CA LYS A 65 9.57 -3.77 14.38
C LYS A 65 10.78 -3.35 15.22
N GLY A 66 11.43 -2.24 14.87
CA GLY A 66 12.57 -1.68 15.61
C GLY A 66 12.21 -1.34 17.06
N ARG A 67 11.08 -0.63 17.24
CA ARG A 67 10.54 -0.21 18.53
C ARG A 67 9.95 -1.37 19.33
N TRP A 68 9.13 -2.19 18.68
CA TRP A 68 8.39 -3.27 19.33
C TRP A 68 9.05 -4.62 19.04
N ALA A 69 9.94 -5.06 19.93
CA ALA A 69 10.62 -6.36 19.81
C ALA A 69 9.63 -7.54 19.66
N SER A 70 8.43 -7.43 20.22
CA SER A 70 7.33 -8.39 20.06
C SER A 70 6.93 -8.61 18.60
N LEU A 71 7.10 -7.61 17.71
CA LEU A 71 6.84 -7.72 16.27
C LEU A 71 8.01 -8.33 15.49
N LYS A 72 9.24 -8.35 16.03
CA LYS A 72 10.41 -8.96 15.37
C LYS A 72 10.33 -10.50 15.36
N GLN A 73 9.71 -11.07 16.39
CA GLN A 73 9.67 -12.53 16.61
C GLN A 73 8.27 -13.11 16.53
N MET A 74 7.35 -12.44 15.81
CA MET A 74 6.08 -13.04 15.39
C MET A 74 6.36 -14.20 14.43
N ARG A 75 6.70 -15.37 14.99
CA ARG A 75 6.93 -16.61 14.26
C ARG A 75 5.56 -17.23 13.97
N LEU A 76 5.25 -17.32 12.68
CA LEU A 76 3.99 -17.70 12.05
C LEU A 76 3.52 -19.13 12.40
N GLN A 77 3.25 -19.45 13.67
CA GLN A 77 2.36 -20.55 14.00
C GLN A 77 0.94 -20.02 14.06
N LEU A 78 0.39 -19.75 12.87
CA LEU A 78 -1.00 -19.42 12.67
C LEU A 78 -1.75 -20.76 12.56
N ASN A 79 -2.18 -21.30 13.69
CA ASN A 79 -2.85 -22.60 13.78
C ASN A 79 -4.36 -22.46 13.57
N GLY A 80 -4.91 -21.26 13.73
CA GLY A 80 -6.32 -20.98 13.45
C GLY A 80 -6.64 -19.50 13.27
N GLU A 81 -7.92 -19.24 13.00
CA GLU A 81 -8.46 -17.88 12.82
C GLU A 81 -8.27 -17.00 14.06
N GLN A 82 -8.39 -17.59 15.26
CA GLN A 82 -8.16 -16.88 16.52
C GLN A 82 -6.74 -16.34 16.64
N ASP A 83 -5.74 -17.10 16.16
CA ASP A 83 -4.35 -16.62 16.13
C ASP A 83 -4.24 -15.41 15.21
N ILE A 84 -4.85 -15.46 14.02
CA ILE A 84 -4.85 -14.31 13.08
C ILE A 84 -5.47 -13.08 13.74
N ILE A 85 -6.61 -13.22 14.40
CA ILE A 85 -7.29 -12.11 15.10
C ILE A 85 -6.40 -11.55 16.20
N ALA A 86 -5.78 -12.40 17.02
CA ALA A 86 -4.88 -11.97 18.09
C ALA A 86 -3.66 -11.22 17.52
N TYR A 87 -3.08 -11.72 16.43
CA TYR A 87 -1.94 -11.08 15.76
C TYR A 87 -2.30 -9.71 15.19
N VAL A 88 -3.42 -9.61 14.47
CA VAL A 88 -3.91 -8.33 13.92
C VAL A 88 -4.20 -7.35 15.05
N THR A 89 -4.79 -7.81 16.15
CA THR A 89 -5.07 -6.99 17.33
C THR A 89 -3.77 -6.48 17.97
N TRP A 90 -2.76 -7.35 18.09
CA TRP A 90 -1.45 -6.97 18.62
C TRP A 90 -0.74 -5.93 17.75
N ILE A 91 -0.73 -6.12 16.43
CA ILE A 91 -0.18 -5.14 15.47
C ILE A 91 -0.90 -3.80 15.61
N LYS A 92 -2.24 -3.80 15.68
CA LYS A 92 -3.03 -2.57 15.90
C LYS A 92 -2.67 -1.89 17.22
N ALA A 93 -2.53 -2.63 18.31
CA ALA A 93 -2.13 -2.10 19.61
C ALA A 93 -0.75 -1.42 19.53
N CYS A 94 0.24 -2.05 18.88
CA CYS A 94 1.55 -1.44 18.64
C CYS A 94 1.47 -0.15 17.81
N CYS A 95 0.60 -0.08 16.80
CA CYS A 95 0.38 1.14 16.02
C CYS A 95 -0.26 2.25 16.86
N ILE A 96 -1.28 1.94 17.65
CA ILE A 96 -1.96 2.90 18.54
C ILE A 96 -0.96 3.45 19.56
N LEU A 97 -0.20 2.58 20.23
CA LEU A 97 0.82 2.99 21.19
C LEU A 97 1.91 3.84 20.53
N HIS A 98 2.37 3.47 19.33
CA HIS A 98 3.34 4.27 18.58
C HIS A 98 2.80 5.69 18.31
N ASN A 99 1.53 5.81 17.91
CA ASN A 99 0.89 7.10 17.66
C ASN A 99 0.75 7.93 18.95
N MET A 100 0.36 7.32 20.06
CA MET A 100 0.28 7.99 21.37
C MET A 100 1.66 8.49 21.83
N LEU A 101 2.70 7.68 21.68
CA LEU A 101 4.07 8.05 22.04
C LEU A 101 4.61 9.16 21.14
N SER A 102 4.30 9.12 19.84
CA SER A 102 4.64 10.19 18.90
C SER A 102 4.03 11.55 19.32
N GLN A 103 2.80 11.56 19.85
CA GLN A 103 2.15 12.79 20.34
C GLN A 103 2.84 13.41 21.57
N ILE A 104 3.52 12.61 22.39
CA ILE A 104 4.29 13.09 23.55
C ILE A 104 5.77 13.33 23.20
N ASN A 105 6.08 13.47 21.91
CA ASN A 105 7.42 13.71 21.37
C ASN A 105 8.43 12.57 21.64
N ASP A 106 7.93 11.36 21.92
CA ASP A 106 8.69 10.11 21.90
C ASP A 106 8.55 9.45 20.52
N SER A 107 9.03 10.19 19.52
CA SER A 107 9.19 9.70 18.17
C SER A 107 10.41 8.78 18.14
N TRP A 108 10.16 7.46 18.07
CA TRP A 108 11.22 6.49 17.83
C TRP A 108 11.88 6.83 16.49
N GLU A 109 13.13 7.31 16.54
CA GLU A 109 13.78 8.02 15.44
C GLU A 109 13.57 7.31 14.09
N ALA A 110 12.84 8.01 13.23
CA ALA A 110 12.74 7.70 11.82
C ALA A 110 14.09 8.02 11.19
N LEU A 111 14.95 7.02 11.01
CA LEU A 111 16.16 7.16 10.19
C LEU A 111 15.77 7.23 8.71
N SER A 112 15.21 8.36 8.29
CA SER A 112 15.40 9.01 6.99
C SER A 112 14.51 10.25 6.97
N ASP A 113 15.13 11.42 7.05
CA ASP A 113 14.52 12.68 6.62
C ASP A 113 13.93 12.50 5.19
N GLU A 114 12.77 13.12 4.94
CA GLU A 114 12.07 13.27 3.63
C GLU A 114 10.78 12.47 3.38
N TYR A 115 9.82 12.31 4.29
CA TYR A 115 8.48 11.85 3.87
C TYR A 115 7.32 12.50 4.64
N LYS A 116 7.28 13.83 4.65
CA LYS A 116 6.02 14.56 4.88
C LYS A 116 5.33 14.74 3.54
N ASP A 117 4.10 14.26 3.45
CA ASP A 117 3.01 14.66 2.54
C ASP A 117 2.28 13.44 1.96
N LEU A 118 0.95 13.62 1.86
CA LEU A 118 -0.14 12.72 1.44
C LEU A 118 -1.13 12.27 2.52
N ALA A 119 -1.42 13.11 3.53
CA ALA A 119 -2.54 12.86 4.46
C ALA A 119 -3.94 13.19 3.89
N ASN A 120 -4.07 13.59 2.62
CA ASN A 120 -5.34 14.06 2.03
C ASN A 120 -5.71 13.37 0.70
N VAL A 121 -5.60 12.04 0.61
CA VAL A 121 -6.16 11.29 -0.52
C VAL A 121 -7.66 11.12 -0.32
N LYS A 122 -8.48 11.86 -1.07
CA LYS A 122 -9.91 11.59 -1.18
C LYS A 122 -10.10 10.33 -2.04
N VAL A 123 -10.71 9.31 -1.46
CA VAL A 123 -11.12 8.10 -2.19
C VAL A 123 -12.33 8.47 -3.07
N PRO A 124 -12.26 8.31 -4.40
CA PRO A 124 -13.42 8.51 -5.26
C PRO A 124 -14.53 7.53 -4.88
N GLN A 125 -15.75 8.04 -4.65
CA GLN A 125 -16.85 7.25 -4.08
C GLN A 125 -17.77 6.57 -5.10
N ASP A 126 -17.46 6.58 -6.40
CA ASP A 126 -18.24 5.82 -7.37
C ASP A 126 -17.40 5.42 -8.58
N MET A 127 -17.10 4.12 -8.68
CA MET A 127 -16.43 3.53 -9.84
C MET A 127 -17.35 2.49 -10.52
N PRO A 128 -17.57 2.55 -11.84
CA PRO A 128 -18.39 1.58 -12.57
C PRO A 128 -17.82 0.14 -12.54
N CYS A 129 -18.65 -0.83 -12.93
CA CYS A 129 -18.23 -2.23 -13.14
C CYS A 129 -17.26 -2.29 -14.33
N HIS A 130 -15.96 -2.26 -14.03
CA HIS A 130 -14.89 -2.24 -15.01
C HIS A 130 -14.20 -3.61 -15.10
N SER A 131 -13.69 -3.95 -16.29
CA SER A 131 -12.74 -5.05 -16.40
C SER A 131 -11.43 -4.69 -15.69
N ALA A 132 -10.70 -5.68 -15.15
CA ALA A 132 -9.41 -5.44 -14.49
C ALA A 132 -8.42 -4.56 -15.29
N GLN A 133 -8.45 -4.62 -16.62
CA GLN A 133 -7.60 -3.82 -17.50
C GLN A 133 -8.00 -2.33 -17.52
N GLU A 134 -9.30 -2.05 -17.48
CA GLU A 134 -9.82 -0.69 -17.43
C GLU A 134 -9.51 -0.05 -16.09
N LEU A 135 -9.73 -0.76 -14.98
CA LEU A 135 -9.35 -0.32 -13.64
C LEU A 135 -7.85 -0.01 -13.57
N GLN A 136 -7.00 -0.92 -14.08
CA GLN A 136 -5.56 -0.69 -14.11
C GLN A 136 -5.21 0.56 -14.93
N ARG A 137 -5.86 0.78 -16.08
CA ARG A 137 -5.63 1.97 -16.90
C ARG A 137 -6.01 3.25 -16.14
N GLU A 138 -7.21 3.28 -15.57
CA GLU A 138 -7.72 4.44 -14.82
C GLU A 138 -6.82 4.79 -13.63
N VAL A 139 -6.43 3.80 -12.83
CA VAL A 139 -5.55 4.02 -11.67
C VAL A 139 -4.17 4.49 -12.10
N LYS A 140 -3.66 4.00 -13.24
CA LYS A 140 -2.38 4.47 -13.80
C LYS A 140 -2.46 5.92 -14.26
N GLU A 141 -3.49 6.26 -15.01
CA GLU A 141 -3.74 7.62 -15.50
C GLU A 141 -3.88 8.59 -14.34
N ALA A 142 -4.74 8.28 -13.37
CA ALA A 142 -4.94 9.08 -12.17
C ALA A 142 -3.64 9.27 -11.37
N CYS A 143 -2.83 8.20 -11.22
CA CYS A 143 -1.54 8.29 -10.53
C CYS A 143 -0.57 9.23 -11.25
N VAL A 144 -0.44 9.11 -12.57
CA VAL A 144 0.48 9.93 -13.36
C VAL A 144 0.02 11.39 -13.41
N GLU A 145 -1.26 11.64 -13.68
CA GLU A 145 -1.85 12.98 -13.70
C GLU A 145 -1.73 13.69 -12.35
N PHE A 146 -2.01 12.98 -11.25
CA PHE A 146 -1.83 13.52 -9.91
C PHE A 146 -0.39 13.99 -9.70
N ASN A 147 0.61 13.19 -10.08
CA ASN A 147 2.01 13.55 -9.87
C ASN A 147 2.53 14.63 -10.83
N TYR A 148 1.93 14.79 -12.03
CA TYR A 148 2.13 15.97 -12.86
C TYR A 148 1.56 17.23 -12.20
N ALA A 149 0.34 17.16 -11.67
CA ALA A 149 -0.30 18.29 -10.99
C ALA A 149 0.44 18.73 -9.72
N GLN A 150 1.15 17.80 -9.06
CA GLN A 150 2.03 18.10 -7.93
C GLN A 150 3.43 18.59 -8.35
N GLY A 151 3.74 18.68 -9.65
CA GLY A 151 5.05 19.10 -10.16
C GLY A 151 6.19 18.12 -9.87
N ILE A 152 5.87 16.86 -9.54
CA ILE A 152 6.86 15.82 -9.20
C ILE A 152 7.44 15.18 -10.48
N LEU A 153 6.62 15.07 -11.53
CA LEU A 153 7.05 14.63 -12.86
C LEU A 153 7.47 15.83 -13.73
N PRO A 154 8.48 15.66 -14.62
CA PRO A 154 8.88 16.72 -15.55
C PRO A 154 7.73 17.08 -16.49
N ILE A 155 7.47 18.37 -16.70
CA ILE A 155 6.37 18.84 -17.58
C ILE A 155 6.46 18.13 -18.95
N PRO A 156 5.36 17.56 -19.47
CA PRO A 156 5.35 16.80 -20.71
C PRO A 156 5.72 17.63 -21.95
#